data_AF-A4CAG5-F1
#
_entry.id   AF-A4CAG5-F1
#
_cell.length_a   1.000
_cell.length_b   1.000
_cell.length_c   1.000
_cell.angle_alpha   90.00
_cell.angle_beta   90.00
_cell.angle_gamma   90.00
#
_symmetry.space_group_name_H-M   'P 1'
#
loop_
_entity.id
_entity.type
_entity.pdbx_description
1 polymer ?
#
loop_
_entity_poly.entity_id
_entity_poly.type
_entity_poly.pdbx_seq_one_letter_code
_entity_poly.pdbx_strand_id
1 'polypeptide(L)'
;MAYSLKATYENFDKEIQNLNRIVLRLSNEQESLERDTHIEGCFIRLVVSWECFIEEYFLRCMCKAKTRGNYEIKPHGPASKNINEAFKKINKNRKDRDKDFTDWLDAKLFQQRIDDYFRKNSRVQKSCEAPEKMFELRVIRNAIAHRSPSAMAKFEKYVKDQMAYIAAMSPSMASLLIQKRRNTHDLIFTILSNYFLLLADRLTK
;
A
#
# COMPACT_ATOMS: atom_id res chain seq x y z
N MET A 1 -19.47 5.76 -20.14
CA MET A 1 -18.57 6.83 -19.63
C MET A 1 -17.22 6.19 -19.41
N ALA A 2 -16.12 6.73 -19.96
CA ALA A 2 -14.80 6.15 -19.78
C ALA A 2 -14.28 6.45 -18.36
N TYR A 3 -13.84 5.42 -17.63
CA TYR A 3 -13.21 5.62 -16.33
C TYR A 3 -11.86 6.32 -16.50
N SER A 4 -11.55 7.27 -15.63
CA SER A 4 -10.24 7.92 -15.56
C SER A 4 -9.52 7.51 -14.28
N LEU A 5 -8.21 7.31 -14.36
CA LEU A 5 -7.34 7.05 -13.21
C LEU A 5 -6.81 8.34 -12.54
N LYS A 6 -7.12 9.53 -13.11
CA LYS A 6 -6.63 10.81 -12.61
C LYS A 6 -7.07 11.08 -11.16
N ALA A 7 -8.37 11.04 -10.90
CA ALA A 7 -8.90 11.29 -9.56
C ALA A 7 -8.42 10.26 -8.53
N THR A 8 -8.32 8.98 -8.91
CA THR A 8 -7.80 7.92 -8.04
C THR A 8 -6.35 8.19 -7.64
N TYR A 9 -5.50 8.63 -8.57
CA TYR A 9 -4.13 9.06 -8.25
C TYR A 9 -4.09 10.32 -7.39
N GLU A 10 -4.82 11.37 -7.76
CA GLU A 10 -4.80 12.67 -7.04
C GLU A 10 -5.27 12.54 -5.60
N ASN A 11 -6.29 11.71 -5.35
CA ASN A 11 -6.76 11.41 -3.99
C ASN A 11 -5.70 10.68 -3.17
N PHE A 12 -5.03 9.68 -3.77
CA PHE A 12 -3.97 8.93 -3.10
C PHE A 12 -2.77 9.83 -2.81
N ASP A 13 -2.28 10.60 -3.78
CA ASP A 13 -1.18 11.55 -3.60
C ASP A 13 -1.47 12.54 -2.47
N LYS A 14 -2.63 13.20 -2.49
CA LYS A 14 -3.03 14.14 -1.43
C LYS A 14 -3.00 13.49 -0.04
N GLU A 15 -3.49 12.26 0.08
CA GLU A 15 -3.47 11.53 1.35
C GLU A 15 -2.04 11.22 1.80
N ILE A 16 -1.18 10.73 0.90
CA ILE A 16 0.22 10.43 1.22
C ILE A 16 1.00 11.69 1.63
N GLN A 17 0.80 12.82 0.93
CA GLN A 17 1.43 14.09 1.31
C GLN A 17 1.01 14.54 2.70
N ASN A 18 -0.28 14.41 3.04
CA ASN A 18 -0.80 14.76 4.36
C ASN A 18 -0.21 13.86 5.46
N LEU A 19 -0.17 12.55 5.23
CA LEU A 19 0.41 11.60 6.19
C LEU A 19 1.91 11.86 6.41
N ASN A 20 2.66 12.09 5.34
CA ASN A 20 4.08 12.44 5.42
C ASN A 20 4.29 13.72 6.26
N ARG A 21 3.48 14.76 6.04
CA ARG A 21 3.55 16.00 6.81
C ARG A 21 3.29 15.77 8.31
N ILE A 22 2.28 14.96 8.65
CA ILE A 22 1.95 14.66 10.05
C ILE A 22 3.11 13.90 10.71
N VAL A 23 3.59 12.83 10.08
CA VAL A 23 4.67 12.00 10.64
C VAL A 23 5.97 12.78 10.77
N LEU A 24 6.32 13.62 9.78
CA LEU A 24 7.50 14.48 9.88
C LEU A 24 7.42 15.45 11.06
N ARG A 25 6.25 16.05 11.31
CA ARG A 25 6.04 16.90 12.49
C ARG A 25 6.23 16.10 13.78
N LEU A 26 5.49 14.99 13.93
CA LEU A 26 5.50 14.14 15.12
C LEU A 26 6.88 13.52 15.38
N SER A 27 7.69 13.29 14.34
CA SER A 27 9.03 12.72 14.47
C SER A 27 10.02 13.58 15.25
N ASN A 28 9.72 14.88 15.41
CA ASN A 28 10.53 15.81 16.19
C ASN A 28 9.98 16.04 17.60
N GLU A 29 8.84 15.43 17.93
CA GLU A 29 8.22 15.52 19.26
C GLU A 29 8.79 14.47 20.21
N GLN A 30 8.83 14.79 21.50
CA GLN A 30 9.25 13.86 22.55
C GLN A 30 8.32 12.64 22.60
N GLU A 31 8.89 11.48 22.93
CA GLU A 31 8.13 10.24 23.03
C GLU A 31 6.99 10.36 24.04
N SER A 32 5.79 10.01 23.58
CA SER A 32 4.59 9.99 24.40
C SER A 32 3.59 9.00 23.80
N LEU A 33 2.67 8.49 24.63
CA LEU A 33 1.63 7.57 24.17
C LEU A 33 0.76 8.20 23.06
N GLU A 34 0.45 9.49 23.19
CA GLU A 34 -0.35 10.21 22.20
C GLU A 34 0.40 10.33 20.87
N ARG A 35 1.66 10.74 20.89
CA ARG A 35 2.51 10.83 19.69
C ARG A 35 2.60 9.48 18.99
N ASP A 36 2.92 8.42 19.74
CA ASP A 36 3.13 7.09 19.20
C ASP A 36 1.86 6.53 18.57
N THR A 37 0.72 6.72 19.24
CA THR A 37 -0.59 6.31 18.71
C THR A 37 -0.91 7.04 17.40
N HIS A 38 -0.59 8.33 17.28
CA HIS A 38 -0.80 9.07 16.04
C HIS A 38 0.11 8.61 14.90
N ILE A 39 1.39 8.30 15.18
CA ILE A 39 2.32 7.77 14.18
C ILE A 39 1.86 6.38 13.70
N GLU A 40 1.50 5.49 14.63
CA GLU A 40 0.94 4.17 14.32
C GLU A 40 -0.33 4.31 13.48
N GLY A 41 -1.24 5.21 13.87
CA GLY A 41 -2.47 5.52 13.12
C GLY A 41 -2.20 6.03 11.70
N CYS A 42 -1.18 6.88 11.51
CA CYS A 42 -0.76 7.32 10.18
C CYS A 42 -0.28 6.14 9.32
N PHE A 43 0.40 5.16 9.92
CA PHE A 43 0.84 3.98 9.19
C PHE A 43 -0.32 3.08 8.79
N ILE A 44 -1.28 2.85 9.69
CA ILE A 44 -2.50 2.12 9.34
C ILE A 44 -3.25 2.84 8.21
N ARG A 45 -3.32 4.17 8.26
CA ARG A 45 -3.95 4.98 7.21
C ARG A 45 -3.21 4.87 5.88
N LEU A 46 -1.88 4.86 5.86
CA LEU A 46 -1.07 4.59 4.66
C LEU A 46 -1.45 3.25 4.03
N VAL A 47 -1.54 2.19 4.83
CA VAL A 47 -1.88 0.84 4.35
C VAL A 47 -3.29 0.81 3.73
N VAL A 48 -4.28 1.35 4.44
CA VAL A 48 -5.67 1.41 3.95
C VAL A 48 -5.75 2.23 2.66
N SER A 49 -5.08 3.38 2.59
CA SER A 49 -5.05 4.22 1.39
C SER A 49 -4.45 3.48 0.19
N TRP A 50 -3.42 2.66 0.41
CA TRP A 50 -2.87 1.81 -0.65
C TRP A 50 -3.85 0.72 -1.09
N GLU A 51 -4.50 0.03 -0.14
CA GLU A 51 -5.51 -1.01 -0.44
C GLU A 51 -6.69 -0.43 -1.24
N CYS A 52 -7.19 0.76 -0.86
CA CYS A 52 -8.22 1.46 -1.61
C CYS A 52 -7.75 1.89 -3.01
N PHE A 53 -6.55 2.47 -3.11
CA PHE A 53 -5.99 2.88 -4.39
C PHE A 53 -5.87 1.70 -5.35
N ILE A 54 -5.30 0.58 -4.90
CA ILE A 54 -5.04 -0.56 -5.78
C ILE A 54 -6.32 -1.28 -6.18
N GLU A 55 -7.31 -1.36 -5.29
CA GLU A 55 -8.65 -1.87 -5.60
C GLU A 55 -9.33 -1.00 -6.67
N GLU A 56 -9.39 0.31 -6.46
CA GLU A 56 -9.97 1.24 -7.43
C GLU A 56 -9.26 1.17 -8.78
N TYR A 57 -7.93 1.18 -8.77
CA TYR A 57 -7.12 1.05 -9.97
C TYR A 57 -7.46 -0.22 -10.74
N PHE A 58 -7.49 -1.36 -10.05
CA PHE A 58 -7.76 -2.66 -10.67
C PHE A 58 -9.17 -2.72 -11.26
N LEU A 59 -10.19 -2.34 -10.48
CA LEU A 59 -11.60 -2.37 -10.90
C LEU A 59 -11.87 -1.42 -12.07
N ARG A 60 -11.26 -0.24 -12.07
CA ARG A 60 -11.34 0.71 -13.19
C ARG A 60 -10.65 0.16 -14.43
N CYS A 61 -9.49 -0.48 -14.30
CA CYS A 61 -8.80 -1.12 -15.43
C CYS A 61 -9.63 -2.27 -16.04
N MET A 62 -10.37 -3.04 -15.23
CA MET A 62 -11.34 -4.02 -15.73
C MET A 62 -12.48 -3.38 -16.55
N CYS A 63 -12.72 -2.09 -16.37
CA CYS A 63 -13.72 -1.27 -17.07
C CYS A 63 -13.11 -0.35 -18.14
N LYS A 64 -11.92 -0.67 -18.68
CA LYS A 64 -11.24 0.12 -19.74
C LYS A 64 -10.88 1.54 -19.31
N ALA A 65 -10.23 1.69 -18.15
CA ALA A 65 -9.84 3.01 -17.66
C ALA A 65 -8.72 3.64 -18.50
N LYS A 66 -8.78 4.98 -18.62
CA LYS A 66 -7.72 5.79 -19.20
C LYS A 66 -6.73 6.22 -18.11
N THR A 67 -5.44 6.13 -18.42
CA THR A 67 -4.37 6.77 -17.64
C THR A 67 -4.47 8.29 -17.74
N ARG A 68 -3.68 9.00 -16.92
CA ARG A 68 -3.54 10.45 -16.97
C ARG A 68 -3.00 10.93 -18.32
N GLY A 69 -2.18 10.13 -18.98
CA GLY A 69 -1.71 10.31 -20.36
C GLY A 69 -2.69 9.82 -21.45
N ASN A 70 -3.96 9.58 -21.13
CA ASN A 70 -5.01 9.10 -22.05
C ASN A 70 -4.80 7.71 -22.67
N TYR A 71 -3.85 6.92 -22.19
CA TYR A 71 -3.69 5.52 -22.61
C TYR A 71 -4.78 4.63 -22.00
N GLU A 72 -5.42 3.75 -22.78
CA GLU A 72 -6.45 2.84 -22.27
C GLU A 72 -5.83 1.53 -21.75
N ILE A 73 -6.10 1.21 -20.49
CA ILE A 73 -5.80 -0.10 -19.89
C ILE A 73 -7.06 -0.93 -19.94
N LYS A 74 -6.99 -2.13 -20.53
CA LYS A 74 -8.12 -3.04 -20.69
C LYS A 74 -7.79 -4.47 -20.28
N PRO A 75 -8.77 -5.26 -19.82
CA PRO A 75 -8.56 -6.67 -19.53
C PRO A 75 -8.30 -7.46 -20.82
N HIS A 76 -7.75 -8.67 -20.68
CA HIS A 76 -7.51 -9.54 -21.84
C HIS A 76 -8.79 -10.23 -22.34
N GLY A 77 -9.82 -10.33 -21.49
CA GLY A 77 -11.17 -10.82 -21.83
C GLY A 77 -12.23 -9.71 -21.91
N PRO A 78 -13.52 -10.06 -21.80
CA PRO A 78 -14.61 -9.08 -21.83
C PRO A 78 -14.50 -8.07 -20.67
N ALA A 79 -14.47 -6.78 -21.02
CA ALA A 79 -14.52 -5.72 -20.03
C ALA A 79 -15.82 -5.72 -19.24
N SER A 80 -15.74 -5.33 -17.97
CA SER A 80 -16.92 -5.10 -17.14
C SER A 80 -17.62 -3.81 -17.54
N LYS A 81 -18.95 -3.77 -17.46
CA LYS A 81 -19.75 -2.58 -17.80
C LYS A 81 -19.57 -1.47 -16.77
N ASN A 82 -19.34 -1.84 -15.50
CA ASN A 82 -19.14 -0.92 -14.39
C ASN A 82 -18.31 -1.58 -13.27
N ILE A 83 -17.89 -0.75 -12.31
CA ILE A 83 -17.08 -1.18 -11.14
C ILE A 83 -17.78 -2.28 -10.33
N ASN A 84 -19.10 -2.23 -10.15
CA ASN A 84 -19.84 -3.24 -9.39
C ASN A 84 -19.79 -4.61 -10.06
N GLU A 85 -19.88 -4.66 -11.39
CA GLU A 85 -19.71 -5.90 -12.15
C GLU A 85 -18.27 -6.41 -12.05
N ALA A 86 -17.26 -5.54 -12.15
CA ALA A 86 -15.87 -5.91 -11.94
C ALA A 86 -15.63 -6.49 -10.53
N PHE A 87 -16.19 -5.85 -9.50
CA PHE A 87 -16.10 -6.30 -8.13
C PHE A 87 -16.75 -7.68 -7.92
N LYS A 88 -17.94 -7.90 -8.50
CA LYS A 88 -18.59 -9.22 -8.48
C LYS A 88 -17.75 -10.29 -9.18
N LYS A 89 -17.09 -9.96 -10.29
CA LYS A 89 -16.23 -10.91 -11.03
C LYS A 89 -15.06 -11.38 -10.19
N ILE A 90 -14.32 -10.46 -9.56
CA ILE A 90 -13.14 -10.83 -8.74
C ILE A 90 -13.52 -11.61 -7.47
N ASN A 91 -14.79 -11.54 -7.06
CA ASN A 91 -15.30 -12.19 -5.85
C ASN A 91 -16.19 -13.42 -6.12
N LYS A 92 -16.34 -13.84 -7.38
CA LYS A 92 -17.29 -14.89 -7.80
C LYS A 92 -17.08 -16.25 -7.11
N ASN A 93 -15.84 -16.58 -6.76
CA ASN A 93 -15.47 -17.87 -6.18
C ASN A 93 -15.20 -17.80 -4.67
N ARG A 94 -15.57 -16.71 -3.99
CA ARG A 94 -15.44 -16.64 -2.53
C ARG A 94 -16.48 -17.54 -1.86
N LYS A 95 -16.03 -18.35 -0.90
CA LYS A 95 -16.94 -19.00 0.05
C LYS A 95 -17.33 -17.96 1.10
N ASP A 96 -18.57 -17.97 1.56
CA ASP A 96 -19.13 -16.99 2.54
C ASP A 96 -18.34 -16.87 3.87
N ARG A 97 -17.39 -17.77 4.16
CA ARG A 97 -16.51 -17.71 5.34
C ARG A 97 -15.18 -16.99 5.11
N ASP A 98 -14.83 -16.68 3.86
CA ASP A 98 -13.59 -16.01 3.50
C ASP A 98 -13.81 -14.50 3.39
N LYS A 99 -13.77 -13.83 4.56
CA LYS A 99 -13.59 -12.38 4.83
C LYS A 99 -14.31 -11.40 3.89
N ASP A 100 -15.04 -10.47 4.49
CA ASP A 100 -15.77 -9.36 3.82
C ASP A 100 -14.92 -8.44 2.91
N PHE A 101 -13.60 -8.64 2.84
CA PHE A 101 -12.65 -7.75 2.15
C PHE A 101 -11.63 -8.53 1.30
N THR A 102 -11.22 -7.96 0.17
CA THR A 102 -10.15 -8.51 -0.67
C THR A 102 -8.79 -8.22 -0.04
N ASP A 103 -7.96 -9.25 0.16
CA ASP A 103 -6.58 -9.04 0.62
C ASP A 103 -5.72 -8.55 -0.56
N TRP A 104 -5.41 -7.26 -0.58
CA TRP A 104 -4.57 -6.63 -1.61
C TRP A 104 -3.08 -6.62 -1.25
N LEU A 105 -2.69 -7.09 -0.06
CA LEU A 105 -1.31 -7.18 0.39
C LEU A 105 -0.72 -8.59 0.25
N ASP A 106 -1.54 -9.61 0.00
CA ASP A 106 -1.04 -10.91 -0.44
C ASP A 106 -0.62 -10.85 -1.91
N ALA A 107 0.68 -10.65 -2.13
CA ALA A 107 1.26 -10.53 -3.46
C ALA A 107 0.99 -11.75 -4.37
N LYS A 108 0.86 -12.97 -3.81
CA LYS A 108 0.59 -14.17 -4.61
C LYS A 108 -0.85 -14.17 -5.10
N LEU A 109 -1.80 -13.94 -4.19
CA LEU A 109 -3.22 -13.84 -4.55
C LEU A 109 -3.48 -12.66 -5.47
N PHE A 110 -2.79 -11.54 -5.25
CA PHE A 110 -2.91 -10.37 -6.10
C PHE A 110 -2.34 -10.63 -7.51
N GLN A 111 -1.16 -11.24 -7.62
CA GLN A 111 -0.60 -11.66 -8.91
C GLN A 111 -1.54 -12.60 -9.67
N GLN A 112 -2.10 -13.61 -8.97
CA GLN A 112 -3.08 -14.51 -9.57
C GLN A 112 -4.27 -13.74 -10.16
N ARG A 113 -4.85 -12.78 -9.42
CA ARG A 113 -5.94 -11.93 -9.93
C ARG A 113 -5.51 -11.15 -11.17
N ILE A 114 -4.29 -10.60 -11.19
CA ILE A 114 -3.80 -9.88 -12.36
C ILE A 114 -3.74 -10.82 -13.57
N ASP A 115 -3.19 -12.01 -13.39
CA ASP A 115 -3.04 -13.00 -14.48
C ASP A 115 -4.40 -13.50 -14.99
N ASP A 116 -5.40 -13.61 -14.12
CA ASP A 116 -6.77 -14.00 -14.47
C ASP A 116 -7.47 -12.96 -15.36
N TYR A 117 -7.08 -11.67 -15.32
CA TYR A 117 -7.81 -10.60 -16.01
C TYR A 117 -6.98 -9.76 -16.98
N PHE A 118 -5.65 -9.78 -16.91
CA PHE A 118 -4.77 -8.93 -17.70
C PHE A 118 -3.65 -9.73 -18.39
N ARG A 119 -3.12 -9.19 -19.50
CA ARG A 119 -1.99 -9.82 -20.21
C ARG A 119 -0.69 -9.63 -19.42
N LYS A 120 0.30 -10.50 -19.64
CA LYS A 120 1.64 -10.43 -19.01
C LYS A 120 2.40 -9.13 -19.30
N ASN A 121 2.10 -8.43 -20.39
CA ASN A 121 2.69 -7.13 -20.73
C ASN A 121 1.78 -5.95 -20.35
N SER A 122 0.68 -6.19 -19.63
CA SER A 122 -0.20 -5.12 -19.16
C SER A 122 0.51 -4.25 -18.13
N ARG A 123 0.20 -2.96 -18.12
CA ARG A 123 0.68 -2.05 -17.07
C ARG A 123 0.24 -2.48 -15.67
N VAL A 124 -0.89 -3.18 -15.55
CA VAL A 124 -1.37 -3.73 -14.26
C VAL A 124 -0.35 -4.68 -13.65
N GLN A 125 0.44 -5.42 -14.45
CA GLN A 125 1.48 -6.32 -13.93
C GLN A 125 2.53 -5.58 -13.09
N LYS A 126 2.74 -4.29 -13.35
CA LYS A 126 3.71 -3.48 -12.59
C LYS A 126 3.34 -3.31 -11.12
N SER A 127 2.07 -3.50 -10.74
CA SER A 127 1.67 -3.36 -9.34
C SER A 127 2.22 -4.47 -8.44
N CYS A 128 2.68 -5.59 -9.01
CA CYS A 128 3.25 -6.72 -8.29
C CYS A 128 4.78 -6.87 -8.49
N GLU A 129 5.46 -5.88 -9.06
CA GLU A 129 6.92 -5.95 -9.32
C GLU A 129 7.76 -6.08 -8.03
N ALA A 130 7.22 -5.68 -6.88
CA ALA A 130 7.92 -5.69 -5.59
C ALA A 130 7.08 -6.37 -4.49
N PRO A 131 6.92 -7.71 -4.53
CA PRO A 131 6.15 -8.44 -3.53
C PRO A 131 6.68 -8.25 -2.10
N GLU A 132 7.98 -8.00 -1.95
CA GLU A 132 8.62 -7.67 -0.67
C GLU A 132 8.05 -6.39 -0.06
N LYS A 133 7.73 -5.36 -0.85
CA LYS A 133 7.16 -4.11 -0.34
C LYS A 133 5.74 -4.29 0.20
N MET A 134 4.94 -5.15 -0.41
CA MET A 134 3.63 -5.53 0.13
C MET A 134 3.76 -6.33 1.43
N PHE A 135 4.74 -7.23 1.48
CA PHE A 135 5.05 -7.99 2.68
C PHE A 135 5.49 -7.08 3.83
N GLU A 136 6.30 -6.05 3.56
CA GLU A 136 6.73 -5.04 4.54
C GLU A 136 5.51 -4.32 5.15
N LEU A 137 4.56 -3.83 4.34
CA LEU A 137 3.32 -3.24 4.85
C LEU A 137 2.56 -4.20 5.77
N ARG A 138 2.45 -5.47 5.38
CA ARG A 138 1.75 -6.49 6.14
C ARG A 138 2.42 -6.80 7.48
N VAL A 139 3.75 -6.89 7.50
CA VAL A 139 4.53 -7.12 8.73
C VAL A 139 4.30 -5.99 9.73
N ILE A 140 4.43 -4.75 9.28
CA ILE A 140 4.31 -3.57 10.16
C ILE A 140 2.86 -3.40 10.63
N ARG A 141 1.86 -3.54 9.73
CA ARG A 141 0.44 -3.51 10.11
C ARG A 141 0.13 -4.54 11.19
N ASN A 142 0.59 -5.77 11.01
CA ASN A 142 0.34 -6.85 11.97
C ASN A 142 1.07 -6.61 13.29
N ALA A 143 2.26 -6.01 13.27
CA ALA A 143 2.98 -5.62 14.46
C ALA A 143 2.18 -4.59 15.27
N ILE A 144 1.70 -3.52 14.62
CA ILE A 144 0.85 -2.50 15.25
C ILE A 144 -0.44 -3.10 15.81
N ALA A 145 -1.12 -3.96 15.03
CA ALA A 145 -2.42 -4.51 15.40
C ALA A 145 -2.36 -5.54 16.54
N HIS A 146 -1.37 -6.45 16.52
CA HIS A 146 -1.32 -7.55 17.48
C HIS A 146 -0.38 -7.31 18.65
N ARG A 147 0.59 -6.40 18.51
CA ARG A 147 1.64 -6.12 19.51
C ARG A 147 2.31 -7.37 20.08
N SER A 148 2.33 -8.47 19.33
CA SER A 148 2.91 -9.73 19.79
C SER A 148 4.43 -9.70 19.70
N PRO A 149 5.16 -10.39 20.59
CA PRO A 149 6.63 -10.41 20.54
C PRO A 149 7.17 -10.88 19.19
N SER A 150 6.51 -11.87 18.57
CA SER A 150 6.88 -12.37 17.24
C SER A 150 6.72 -11.32 16.14
N ALA A 151 5.66 -10.51 16.19
CA ALA A 151 5.43 -9.45 15.20
C ALA A 151 6.39 -8.28 15.39
N MET A 152 6.68 -7.91 16.64
CA MET A 152 7.71 -6.91 16.97
C MET A 152 9.09 -7.34 16.46
N ALA A 153 9.52 -8.57 16.77
CA ALA A 153 10.81 -9.08 16.32
C ALA A 153 10.96 -9.09 14.79
N LYS A 154 9.87 -9.35 14.04
CA LYS A 154 9.86 -9.24 12.58
C LYS A 154 10.01 -7.79 12.10
N PHE A 155 9.36 -6.84 12.78
CA PHE A 155 9.49 -5.43 12.43
C PHE A 155 10.88 -4.89 12.76
N GLU A 156 11.42 -5.18 13.94
CA GLU A 156 12.80 -4.84 14.32
C GLU A 156 13.81 -5.41 13.31
N LYS A 157 13.66 -6.69 12.94
CA LYS A 157 14.49 -7.31 11.91
C LYS A 157 14.39 -6.55 10.59
N TYR A 158 13.18 -6.20 10.15
CA TYR A 158 12.99 -5.39 8.94
C TYR A 158 13.71 -4.03 9.03
N VAL A 159 13.56 -3.31 10.14
CA VAL A 159 14.25 -2.02 10.33
C VAL A 159 15.75 -2.21 10.31
N LYS A 160 16.27 -3.24 10.97
CA LYS A 160 17.71 -3.56 10.95
C LYS A 160 18.20 -3.90 9.54
N ASP A 161 17.43 -4.66 8.77
CA ASP A 161 17.79 -5.03 7.39
C ASP A 161 17.78 -3.81 6.45
N GLN A 162 16.85 -2.87 6.63
CA GLN A 162 16.77 -1.65 5.80
C GLN A 162 17.76 -0.54 6.23
N MET A 163 17.96 -0.38 7.53
CA MET A 163 18.72 0.72 8.11
C MET A 163 20.14 0.35 8.52
N ALA A 164 20.46 -0.95 8.61
CA ALA A 164 21.70 -1.53 9.14
C ALA A 164 21.91 -1.35 10.66
N TYR A 165 20.93 -0.81 11.39
CA TYR A 165 20.98 -0.65 12.86
C TYR A 165 19.58 -0.41 13.43
N ILE A 166 19.48 -0.44 14.75
CA ILE A 166 18.33 0.06 15.52
C ILE A 166 18.87 1.13 16.47
N ALA A 167 18.25 2.30 16.50
CA ALA A 167 18.75 3.45 17.26
C ALA A 167 18.46 3.32 18.77
N ALA A 168 17.27 2.83 19.12
CA ALA A 168 16.84 2.68 20.50
C ALA A 168 17.14 1.26 21.02
N MET A 169 17.50 1.15 22.32
CA MET A 169 17.71 -0.17 22.95
C MET A 169 16.41 -0.96 23.11
N SER A 170 15.30 -0.26 23.33
CA SER A 170 13.96 -0.84 23.50
C SER A 170 12.95 -0.04 22.69
N PRO A 171 12.92 -0.21 21.36
CA PRO A 171 12.13 0.64 20.49
C PRO A 171 10.62 0.40 20.62
N SER A 172 9.83 1.47 20.64
CA SER A 172 8.38 1.40 20.35
C SER A 172 8.11 1.22 18.84
N MET A 173 6.90 0.80 18.45
CA MET A 173 6.52 0.71 17.02
C MET A 173 6.69 2.05 16.31
N ALA A 174 6.27 3.14 16.97
CA ALA A 174 6.42 4.48 16.44
C ALA A 174 7.90 4.85 16.28
N SER A 175 8.75 4.54 17.27
CA SER A 175 10.20 4.81 17.18
C SER A 175 10.86 4.09 15.98
N LEU A 176 10.42 2.87 15.67
CA LEU A 176 10.85 2.12 14.48
C LEU A 176 10.38 2.79 13.18
N LEU A 177 9.13 3.27 13.14
CA LEU A 177 8.56 3.95 11.98
C LEU A 177 9.24 5.30 11.67
N ILE A 178 9.67 6.02 12.70
CA ILE A 178 10.39 7.30 12.56
C ILE A 178 11.91 7.14 12.63
N GLN A 179 12.43 5.91 12.61
CA GLN A 179 13.88 5.73 12.58
C GLN A 179 14.44 6.33 11.29
N LYS A 180 15.39 7.25 11.44
CA LYS A 180 16.12 7.89 10.33
C LYS A 180 17.16 6.93 9.77
N ARG A 181 17.40 7.00 8.46
CA ARG A 181 18.57 6.36 7.85
C ARG A 181 19.84 7.14 8.25
N ARG A 182 21.02 6.48 8.32
CA ARG A 182 22.27 7.17 8.73
C ARG A 182 22.68 8.30 7.79
N ASN A 183 22.51 8.08 6.49
CA ASN A 183 23.04 8.96 5.43
C ASN A 183 21.94 9.79 4.75
N THR A 184 20.68 9.50 5.03
CA THR A 184 19.54 10.24 4.51
C THR A 184 18.61 10.55 5.67
N HIS A 185 18.01 11.75 5.70
CA HIS A 185 17.07 12.11 6.75
C HIS A 185 15.69 11.43 6.57
N ASP A 186 15.64 10.37 5.75
CA ASP A 186 14.42 9.63 5.46
C ASP A 186 14.06 8.72 6.62
N LEU A 187 12.77 8.70 6.94
CA LEU A 187 12.17 7.83 7.93
C LEU A 187 11.74 6.52 7.26
N ILE A 188 11.67 5.41 8.02
CA ILE A 188 11.04 4.17 7.52
C ILE A 188 9.67 4.46 6.91
N PHE A 189 8.86 5.30 7.59
CA PHE A 189 7.57 5.73 7.10
C PHE A 189 7.64 6.37 5.71
N THR A 190 8.52 7.36 5.52
CA THR A 190 8.61 8.12 4.27
C THR A 190 9.20 7.31 3.13
N ILE A 191 10.12 6.37 3.44
CA ILE A 191 10.64 5.42 2.45
C ILE A 191 9.50 4.58 1.87
N LEU A 192 8.65 4.02 2.74
CA LEU A 192 7.52 3.19 2.31
C LEU A 192 6.45 4.01 1.58
N SER A 193 6.03 5.15 2.14
CA SER A 193 4.98 5.97 1.54
C SER A 193 5.39 6.49 0.15
N ASN A 194 6.65 6.93 0.00
CA ASN A 194 7.18 7.39 -1.29
C ASN A 194 7.28 6.25 -2.31
N TYR A 195 7.65 5.03 -1.88
CA TYR A 195 7.65 3.87 -2.77
C TYR A 195 6.26 3.65 -3.40
N PHE A 196 5.21 3.61 -2.58
CA PHE A 196 3.85 3.37 -3.06
C PHE A 196 3.30 4.56 -3.86
N LEU A 197 3.66 5.79 -3.52
CA LEU A 197 3.32 6.97 -4.31
C LEU A 197 3.95 6.93 -5.71
N LEU A 198 5.24 6.61 -5.80
CA LEU A 198 5.94 6.48 -7.09
C LEU A 198 5.41 5.30 -7.91
N LEU A 199 5.01 4.20 -7.26
CA LEU A 199 4.33 3.10 -7.93
C LEU A 199 2.97 3.55 -8.49
N ALA A 200 2.15 4.23 -7.69
CA ALA A 200 0.87 4.78 -8.13
C ALA A 200 1.02 5.78 -9.30
N ASP A 201 2.05 6.64 -9.27
CA ASP A 201 2.37 7.55 -10.37
C ASP A 201 2.64 6.76 -11.66
N ARG A 202 3.55 5.77 -11.62
CA ARG A 202 3.89 4.92 -12.77
C ARG A 202 2.70 4.14 -13.32
N LEU A 203 1.83 3.63 -12.45
CA LEU A 203 0.64 2.89 -12.86
C LEU A 203 -0.38 3.76 -13.59
N THR A 204 -0.46 5.04 -13.24
CA THR A 204 -1.53 5.95 -13.70
C THR A 204 -1.07 6.99 -14.72
N LYS A 205 0.22 7.07 -15.05
CA LYS A 205 0.79 8.02 -16.03
C LYS A 205 0.52 7.58 -17.48
#